data_AF-A0A351EWM6-F1
#
_entry.id   AF-A0A351EWM6-F1
#
_cell.length_a   1.000
_cell.length_b   1.000
_cell.length_c   1.000
_cell.angle_alpha   90.00
_cell.angle_beta   90.00
_cell.angle_gamma   90.00
#
_symmetry.space_group_name_H-M   'P 1'
#
loop_
_entity.id
_entity.type
_entity.pdbx_description
1 polymer ?
#
loop_
_entity_poly.entity_id
_entity_poly.type
_entity_poly.pdbx_seq_one_letter_code
_entity_poly.pdbx_strand_id
1 'polypeptide(L)' 'MAIDKLERQLGLLAALLHTDRPLRAAEIHYRVEGYPEDDVAFRRAFERDKDDLRRLGVPLQVERTETSDGSIDGYRVS' A
#
# COMPACT_ATOMS: atom_id res chain seq x y z
N MET A 1 12.19 -7.54 -12.01
CA MET A 1 13.38 -8.16 -11.38
C MET A 1 13.04 -8.57 -9.94
N ALA A 2 13.79 -9.49 -9.32
CA ALA A 2 13.59 -9.85 -7.91
C ALA A 2 13.94 -8.68 -6.97
N ILE A 3 14.86 -7.81 -7.38
CA ILE A 3 15.25 -6.59 -6.67
C ILE A 3 14.09 -5.58 -6.62
N ASP A 4 13.47 -5.26 -7.76
CA ASP A 4 12.36 -4.28 -7.80
C ASP A 4 11.18 -4.68 -6.90
N LYS A 5 10.97 -5.99 -6.68
CA LYS A 5 9.91 -6.46 -5.78
C LYS A 5 10.25 -6.14 -4.32
N LEU A 6 11.47 -6.44 -3.89
CA LEU A 6 11.89 -6.17 -2.53
C LEU A 6 11.87 -4.67 -2.24
N GLU A 7 12.34 -3.85 -3.18
CA GLU A 7 12.32 -2.38 -3.06
C GLU A 7 10.90 -1.84 -2.87
N ARG A 8 9.94 -2.29 -3.69
CA ARG A 8 8.52 -1.92 -3.50
C ARG A 8 7.97 -2.34 -2.14
N GLN A 9 8.29 -3.54 -1.68
CA GLN A 9 7.79 -4.05 -0.40
C GLN A 9 8.37 -3.27 0.79
N LEU A 10 9.66 -2.94 0.73
CA LEU A 10 10.32 -2.11 1.73
C LEU A 10 9.77 -0.67 1.70
N GLY A 11 9.61 -0.10 0.51
CA GLY A 11 9.01 1.22 0.33
C GLY A 11 7.57 1.28 0.84
N LEU A 12 6.76 0.28 0.54
CA LEU A 12 5.40 0.15 1.06
C LEU A 12 5.39 0.06 2.58
N LEU A 13 6.20 -0.83 3.16
CA LEU A 13 6.28 -0.97 4.61
C LEU A 13 6.72 0.34 5.28
N ALA A 14 7.74 1.01 4.75
CA ALA A 14 8.22 2.30 5.26
C ALA A 14 7.12 3.38 5.20
N ALA A 15 6.40 3.48 4.08
CA ALA A 15 5.32 4.43 3.90
C ALA A 15 4.17 4.20 4.90
N LEU A 16 3.85 2.95 5.23
CA LEU A 16 2.76 2.60 6.14
C LEU A 16 3.16 2.64 7.63
N LEU A 17 4.44 2.50 7.95
CA LEU A 17 4.96 2.65 9.32
C LEU A 17 5.07 4.12 9.72
N HIS A 18 5.39 5.01 8.77
CA HIS A 18 5.66 6.42 9.03
C HIS A 18 4.47 7.31 8.66
N THR A 19 3.28 6.98 9.18
CA THR A 19 2.08 7.77 8.91
C THR A 19 1.17 7.92 10.12
N ASP A 20 0.71 9.15 10.35
CA ASP A 20 -0.22 9.47 11.45
C ASP A 20 -1.67 9.09 11.12
N ARG A 21 -1.98 8.85 9.84
CA ARG A 21 -3.31 8.49 9.35
C ARG A 21 -3.25 7.39 8.29
N PRO A 22 -4.31 6.59 8.11
CA PRO A 22 -4.39 5.65 6.99
C PRO A 22 -4.16 6.35 5.64
N LEU A 23 -3.29 5.78 4.82
CA LEU A 23 -2.95 6.29 3.49
C LEU A 23 -3.83 5.68 2.43
N ARG A 24 -4.29 6.50 1.48
CA ARG A 24 -5.04 5.98 0.31
C ARG A 24 -4.10 5.26 -0.65
N ALA A 25 -4.64 4.33 -1.44
CA ALA A 25 -3.87 3.63 -2.46
C ALA A 25 -3.15 4.58 -3.44
N ALA A 26 -3.80 5.68 -3.84
CA ALA A 26 -3.19 6.69 -4.71
C ALA A 26 -2.02 7.44 -4.04
N GLU A 27 -2.09 7.70 -2.73
CA GLU A 27 -0.98 8.32 -1.99
C GLU A 27 0.21 7.37 -1.90
N ILE A 28 -0.04 6.07 -1.72
CA ILE A 28 0.98 5.03 -1.73
C ILE A 28 1.62 4.92 -3.11
N HIS A 29 0.82 4.92 -4.18
CA HIS A 29 1.31 4.88 -5.55
C HIS A 29 2.28 6.03 -5.84
N TYR A 30 1.98 7.22 -5.35
CA TYR A 30 2.84 8.39 -5.51
C TYR A 30 4.13 8.33 -4.66
N ARG A 31 4.06 7.76 -3.45
CA ARG A 31 5.18 7.76 -2.49
C ARG A 31 6.16 6.61 -2.67
N VAL A 32 5.71 5.48 -3.22
CA VAL A 32 6.51 4.25 -3.29
C VAL A 32 6.99 4.06 -4.73
N GLU A 33 8.31 4.15 -4.89
CA GLU A 33 8.96 3.91 -6.17
C GLU A 33 8.84 2.44 -6.62
N GLY A 34 8.89 2.24 -7.93
CA GLY A 34 8.88 0.90 -8.55
C GLY A 34 7.49 0.33 -8.84
N TYR A 35 6.41 0.97 -8.38
CA TYR A 35 5.05 0.62 -8.82
C TYR A 35 4.81 1.02 -10.30
N PRO A 36 4.02 0.23 -11.06
CA PRO A 36 3.66 0.58 -12.43
C PRO A 36 2.74 1.81 -12.47
N GLU A 37 2.98 2.75 -13.38
CA GLU A 37 2.16 3.96 -13.54
C GLU A 37 0.69 3.68 -13.90
N ASP A 38 0.41 2.55 -14.55
CA ASP A 38 -0.95 2.12 -14.85
C ASP A 38 -1.69 1.68 -13.59
N ASP A 39 -2.86 2.26 -13.33
CA ASP A 39 -3.65 2.01 -12.12
C ASP A 39 -4.06 0.54 -11.93
N VAL A 40 -4.32 -0.19 -13.02
CA VAL A 40 -4.74 -1.59 -12.94
C VAL A 40 -3.55 -2.48 -12.58
N ALA A 41 -2.40 -2.23 -13.20
CA ALA A 41 -1.14 -2.90 -12.90
C ALA A 41 -0.66 -2.57 -11.47
N PHE A 42 -0.74 -1.30 -11.06
CA PHE A 42 -0.49 -0.86 -9.69
C PHE A 42 -1.36 -1.62 -8.69
N ARG A 43 -2.68 -1.61 -8.84
CA ARG A 43 -3.61 -2.30 -7.91
C ARG A 43 -3.24 -3.77 -7.75
N ARG A 44 -2.94 -4.47 -8.86
CA ARG A 44 -2.53 -5.88 -8.83
C ARG A 44 -1.20 -6.11 -8.10
N ALA A 45 -0.21 -5.24 -8.32
CA ALA A 45 1.07 -5.31 -7.62
C ALA A 45 0.92 -5.00 -6.13
N PHE A 46 0.16 -3.96 -5.81
CA PHE A 46 -0.11 -3.52 -4.45
C PHE A 46 -0.85 -4.58 -3.62
N GLU A 47 -1.90 -5.22 -4.16
CA GLU A 47 -2.56 -6.33 -3.46
C GLU A 47 -1.61 -7.49 -3.16
N ARG A 48 -0.77 -7.87 -4.13
CA ARG A 48 0.25 -8.92 -3.91
C ARG A 48 1.26 -8.55 -2.84
N ASP A 49 1.77 -7.32 -2.88
CA ASP A 49 2.77 -6.87 -1.92
C ASP A 49 2.18 -6.77 -0.51
N LYS A 50 0.91 -6.35 -0.35
CA LYS A 50 0.19 -6.43 0.93
C LYS A 50 0.08 -7.86 1.44
N ASP A 51 -0.30 -8.80 0.58
CA ASP A 51 -0.45 -10.20 0.97
C ASP A 51 0.88 -10.83 1.37
N ASP A 52 1.96 -10.51 0.67
CA ASP A 52 3.30 -10.93 1.02
C ASP A 52 3.73 -10.35 2.39
N LEU A 53 3.51 -9.06 2.64
CA LEU A 53 3.81 -8.45 3.95
C LEU A 53 3.00 -9.09 5.08
N ARG A 54 1.71 -9.39 4.86
CA ARG A 54 0.87 -10.11 5.84
C ARG A 54 1.41 -11.51 6.14
N ARG A 55 1.90 -12.23 5.12
CA ARG A 55 2.53 -13.56 5.32
C ARG A 55 3.82 -13.48 6.13
N LEU A 56 4.51 -12.35 6.09
CA LEU A 56 5.68 -12.06 6.94
C LEU A 56 5.31 -11.60 8.36
N GLY A 57 4.02 -11.51 8.69
CA GLY A 57 3.54 -11.11 10.00
C GLY A 57 3.36 -9.60 10.17
N VAL A 58 3.43 -8.80 9.10
CA VAL A 58 3.17 -7.37 9.18
C VAL A 58 1.67 -7.13 9.44
N PRO A 59 1.31 -6.41 10.52
CA PRO A 59 -0.08 -6.15 10.89
C PRO A 59 -0.67 -5.01 10.06
N LEU A 60 -0.97 -5.30 8.79
CA LEU A 60 -1.53 -4.32 7.86
C LEU A 60 -3.05 -4.22 8.01
N GLN A 61 -3.52 -3.04 8.40
CA GLN A 61 -4.93 -2.73 8.59
C GLN A 61 -5.51 -1.93 7.42
N VAL A 62 -6.79 -2.14 7.16
CA VAL A 62 -7.58 -1.37 6.19
C VAL A 62 -8.69 -0.66 6.95
N GLU A 63 -8.69 0.66 6.90
CA GLU A 63 -9.70 1.50 7.52
C GLU A 63 -10.57 2.11 6.41
N ARG A 64 -11.89 1.93 6.50
CA ARG A 64 -12.84 2.58 5.61
C ARG A 64 -13.35 3.86 6.23
N THR A 65 -13.16 4.96 5.52
CA THR A 65 -13.75 6.25 5.89
C THR A 65 -14.91 6.53 4.95
N GLU A 66 -16.11 6.73 5.51
CA GLU A 66 -17.26 7.20 4.73
C GLU A 66 -17.08 8.67 4.38
N THR A 67 -17.25 8.99 3.11
CA THR A 67 -17.24 10.36 2.58
C THR A 67 -18.52 10.61 1.80
N SER A 68 -18.84 11.87 1.52
CA SER A 68 -20.03 12.25 0.74
C SER A 68 -20.06 11.61 -0.66
N ASP A 69 -18.90 11.27 -1.22
CA ASP A 69 -18.75 10.66 -2.54
C ASP A 69 -18.57 9.13 -2.49
N GLY A 70 -18.72 8.51 -1.31
CA GLY A 70 -18.57 7.06 -1.10
C GLY A 70 -17.56 6.71 -0.01
N SER A 71 -17.30 5.41 0.19
CA SER A 71 -16.30 4.94 1.14
C SER A 71 -14.90 4.90 0.50
N ILE A 72 -13.90 5.35 1.25
CA ILE A 72 -12.51 5.36 0.81
C ILE A 72 -11.69 4.48 1.76
N ASP A 73 -10.98 3.50 1.18
CA ASP A 73 -10.04 2.66 1.92
C ASP A 73 -8.73 3.43 2.19
N GLY A 74 -8.30 3.39 3.44
CA GLY A 74 -6.98 3.81 3.90
C GLY A 74 -6.20 2.62 4.49
N TYR A 75 -4.88 2.65 4.35
CA TYR A 75 -3.97 1.58 4.74
C TYR A 75 -2.95 2.08 5.78
N ARG A 76 -2.65 1.26 6.79
CA ARG A 76 -1.61 1.52 7.80
C ARG A 76 -1.04 0.22 8.37
N VAL A 77 0.08 0.31 9.07
CA VAL A 77 0.59 -0.76 9.95
C VAL A 77 0.25 -0.40 11.41
N SER A 78 -0.09 -1.40 12.24
CA SER A 78 -0.48 -1.26 13.66
C SER A 78 0.39 -2.06 14.62
#